data_AF-A0A0T2I9R5-F1
#
_entry.id   AF-A0A0T2I9R5-F1
#
_cell.length_a   1.000
_cell.length_b   1.000
_cell.length_c   1.000
_cell.angle_alpha   90.00
_cell.angle_beta   90.00
_cell.angle_gamma   90.00
#
_symmetry.space_group_name_H-M   'P 1'
#
loop_
_entity.id
_entity.type
_entity.pdbx_description
1 polymer ?
#
loop_
_entity_poly.entity_id
_entity_poly.type
_entity_poly.pdbx_seq_one_letter_code
_entity_poly.pdbx_strand_id
1 'polypeptide(L)'
;MNARTPVRHHLVLWAAALLTPAVFLVPVGFVARRGYTGESDLVVASESGFIGADLSRPVTDSPSLAELTAVWREFHLVKALIAGLLVLALMGLASAVRRRMEAAGRGRRRLLLVAYGAVVVWLLGALTVLLANVQGAAAPFASVASLLPPGHASGELSGVLGELRRAVEVGAPSPAGGIASELLGDFTLYHAVFAVLGAVTGVALVSLAVRAVWRRWRLRGSARSADPTWLVQTTVYGAAGGIFLVLSLANASTWVHPVPALLASLGGS
;
A
#
# COMPACT_ATOMS: atom_id res chain seq x y z
N MET A 1 -39.49 5.47 20.54
CA MET A 1 -39.36 4.76 19.24
C MET A 1 -38.65 5.68 18.25
N ASN A 2 -37.35 5.48 17.99
CA ASN A 2 -36.59 6.31 17.03
C ASN A 2 -36.37 5.53 15.73
N ALA A 3 -37.29 5.68 14.77
CA ALA A 3 -37.23 5.11 13.42
C ALA A 3 -36.34 5.94 12.48
N ARG A 4 -35.05 6.10 12.79
CA ARG A 4 -34.06 6.80 11.93
C ARG A 4 -32.85 5.92 11.59
N THR A 5 -33.01 4.82 10.86
CA THR A 5 -31.86 3.93 10.53
C THR A 5 -31.84 3.18 9.17
N PRO A 6 -32.75 3.36 8.18
CA PRO A 6 -32.53 2.76 6.85
C PRO A 6 -31.50 3.54 6.01
N VAL A 7 -31.61 4.87 6.00
CA VAL A 7 -30.89 5.76 5.06
C VAL A 7 -29.37 5.66 5.19
N ARG A 8 -28.85 5.57 6.42
CA ARG A 8 -27.39 5.57 6.68
C ARG A 8 -26.66 4.34 6.10
N HIS A 9 -27.31 3.19 6.00
CA HIS A 9 -26.65 1.97 5.51
C HIS A 9 -26.49 1.95 4.00
N HIS A 10 -27.46 2.50 3.27
CA HIS A 10 -27.37 2.63 1.82
C HIS A 10 -26.31 3.66 1.43
N LEU A 11 -26.19 4.76 2.19
CA LEU A 11 -25.14 5.76 1.98
C LEU A 11 -23.73 5.18 2.09
N VAL A 12 -23.46 4.34 3.10
CA VAL A 12 -22.14 3.71 3.27
C VAL A 12 -21.82 2.72 2.15
N LEU A 13 -22.80 1.95 1.68
CA LEU A 13 -22.63 1.05 0.54
C LEU A 13 -22.34 1.84 -0.75
N TRP A 14 -23.12 2.89 -1.02
CA TRP A 14 -22.90 3.76 -2.17
C TRP A 14 -21.55 4.47 -2.11
N ALA A 15 -21.14 4.94 -0.94
CA ALA A 15 -19.82 5.52 -0.74
C ALA A 15 -18.72 4.51 -1.09
N ALA A 16 -18.77 3.28 -0.57
CA ALA A 16 -17.79 2.25 -0.90
C ALA A 16 -17.77 1.89 -2.40
N ALA A 17 -18.96 1.79 -3.01
CA ALA A 17 -19.12 1.49 -4.43
C ALA A 17 -18.56 2.60 -5.33
N LEU A 18 -18.71 3.87 -4.97
CA LEU A 18 -18.18 5.01 -5.72
C LEU A 18 -16.68 5.24 -5.46
N LEU A 19 -16.24 5.07 -4.22
CA LEU A 19 -14.83 5.25 -3.85
C LEU A 19 -13.93 4.20 -4.49
N THR A 20 -14.41 2.98 -4.71
CA THR A 20 -13.61 1.91 -5.32
C THR A 20 -13.08 2.22 -6.72
N PRO A 21 -13.90 2.58 -7.71
CA PRO A 21 -13.38 3.05 -8.99
C PRO A 21 -12.63 4.39 -8.85
N ALA A 22 -13.05 5.28 -7.93
CA ALA A 22 -12.39 6.57 -7.74
C ALA A 22 -10.92 6.45 -7.30
N VAL A 23 -10.56 5.43 -6.50
CA VAL A 23 -9.17 5.13 -6.10
C VAL A 23 -8.25 4.95 -7.32
N PHE A 24 -8.78 4.50 -8.46
CA PHE A 24 -8.00 4.28 -9.68
C PHE A 24 -8.17 5.43 -10.67
N LEU A 25 -9.40 5.89 -10.89
CA LEU A 25 -9.69 6.87 -11.94
C LEU A 25 -9.25 8.29 -11.59
N VAL A 26 -9.40 8.71 -10.32
CA VAL A 26 -9.08 10.09 -9.93
C VAL A 26 -7.57 10.38 -10.00
N PRO A 27 -6.67 9.52 -9.46
CA PRO A 27 -5.23 9.74 -9.60
C PRO A 27 -4.76 9.71 -11.06
N VAL A 28 -5.30 8.81 -11.88
CA VAL A 28 -4.97 8.74 -13.32
C VAL A 28 -5.38 10.02 -14.03
N GLY A 29 -6.62 10.50 -13.81
CA GLY A 29 -7.08 11.77 -14.40
C GLY A 29 -6.28 12.98 -13.91
N PHE A 30 -5.75 12.94 -12.69
CA PHE A 30 -4.88 13.98 -12.14
C PHE A 30 -3.54 14.04 -12.89
N VAL A 31 -2.88 12.89 -13.06
CA VAL A 31 -1.58 12.79 -13.74
C VAL A 31 -1.72 13.01 -15.26
N ALA A 32 -2.82 12.57 -15.88
CA ALA A 32 -3.09 12.83 -17.29
C ALA A 32 -3.15 14.32 -17.64
N ARG A 33 -3.64 15.17 -16.72
CA ARG A 33 -3.61 16.64 -16.88
C ARG A 33 -2.20 17.24 -16.83
N ARG A 34 -1.22 16.48 -16.34
CA ARG A 34 0.20 16.85 -16.31
C ARG A 34 0.97 16.29 -17.51
N GLY A 35 0.30 15.61 -18.45
CA GLY A 35 0.91 15.12 -19.69
C GLY A 35 1.24 13.63 -19.72
N TYR A 36 1.01 12.87 -18.63
CA TYR A 36 1.24 11.41 -18.64
C TYR A 36 -0.09 10.66 -18.76
N THR A 37 -0.39 10.20 -19.97
CA THR A 37 -1.66 9.57 -20.33
C THR A 37 -1.69 8.07 -20.02
N GLY A 38 -0.52 7.46 -19.78
CA GLY A 38 -0.39 6.06 -19.39
C GLY A 38 0.93 5.75 -18.70
N GLU A 39 1.11 4.48 -18.34
CA GLU A 39 2.32 3.97 -17.69
C GLU A 39 3.56 4.10 -18.58
N SER A 40 3.43 3.93 -19.89
CA SER A 40 4.52 4.09 -20.85
C SER A 40 5.14 5.49 -20.81
N ASP A 41 4.31 6.54 -20.64
CA ASP A 41 4.79 7.92 -20.60
C ASP A 41 5.63 8.16 -19.33
N LEU A 42 5.24 7.52 -18.22
CA LEU A 42 5.95 7.61 -16.95
C LEU A 42 7.28 6.84 -16.99
N VAL A 43 7.30 5.67 -17.62
CA VAL A 43 8.54 4.91 -17.84
C VAL A 43 9.50 5.72 -18.70
N VAL A 44 9.06 6.22 -19.86
CA VAL A 44 9.89 7.05 -20.76
C VAL A 44 10.41 8.31 -20.06
N ALA A 45 9.57 8.98 -19.26
CA ALA A 45 9.97 10.16 -18.50
C ALA A 45 10.98 9.82 -17.39
N SER A 46 10.82 8.67 -16.72
CA SER A 46 11.78 8.18 -15.73
C SER A 46 13.14 7.91 -16.39
N GLU A 47 13.15 7.13 -17.47
CA GLU A 47 14.38 6.83 -18.23
C GLU A 47 15.08 8.10 -18.70
N SER A 48 14.35 9.00 -19.36
CA SER A 48 14.88 10.27 -19.85
C SER A 48 15.38 11.16 -18.69
N GLY A 49 14.67 11.16 -17.56
CA GLY A 49 15.05 11.92 -16.37
C GLY A 49 16.34 11.44 -15.73
N PHE A 50 16.58 10.12 -15.69
CA PHE A 50 17.84 9.54 -15.22
C PHE A 50 18.98 9.76 -16.23
N ILE A 51 18.73 9.60 -17.53
CA ILE A 51 19.73 9.84 -18.58
C ILE A 51 20.22 11.29 -18.58
N GLY A 52 19.30 12.25 -18.47
CA GLY A 52 19.63 13.68 -18.52
C GLY A 52 20.18 14.25 -17.21
N ALA A 53 20.28 13.46 -16.13
CA ALA A 53 20.69 13.96 -14.82
C ALA A 53 22.20 13.88 -14.60
N ASP A 54 22.76 14.92 -13.99
CA ASP A 54 24.11 14.86 -13.40
C ASP A 54 24.03 14.08 -12.07
N LEU A 55 24.48 12.82 -12.07
CA LEU A 55 24.41 11.93 -10.89
C LEU A 55 25.18 12.45 -9.67
N SER A 56 26.12 13.39 -9.87
CA SER A 56 26.87 14.03 -8.78
C SER A 56 26.06 15.10 -8.04
N ARG A 57 24.93 15.52 -8.61
CA ARG A 57 24.04 16.56 -8.08
C ARG A 57 22.79 15.95 -7.41
N PRO A 58 22.13 16.71 -6.51
CA PRO A 58 20.81 16.37 -5.98
C PRO A 58 19.74 16.17 -7.07
N VAL A 59 18.69 15.40 -6.78
CA VAL A 59 17.53 15.25 -7.70
C VAL A 59 16.89 16.60 -8.01
N THR A 60 16.89 17.55 -7.06
CA THR A 60 16.33 18.89 -7.25
C THR A 60 17.01 19.71 -8.34
N ASP A 61 18.26 19.38 -8.67
CA ASP A 61 19.03 20.05 -9.72
C ASP A 61 18.75 19.46 -11.11
N SER A 62 17.97 18.37 -11.19
CA SER A 62 17.44 17.79 -12.44
C SER A 62 15.95 18.14 -12.57
N PRO A 63 15.57 19.18 -13.35
CA PRO A 63 14.19 19.66 -13.40
C PRO A 63 13.18 18.58 -13.78
N SER A 64 13.50 17.73 -14.74
CA SER A 64 12.64 16.63 -15.20
C SER A 64 12.43 15.56 -14.12
N LEU A 65 13.49 15.17 -13.43
CA LEU A 65 13.43 14.14 -12.39
C LEU A 65 12.74 14.65 -11.12
N ALA A 66 13.01 15.91 -10.75
CA ALA A 66 12.33 16.59 -9.65
C ALA A 66 10.83 16.75 -9.91
N GLU A 67 10.45 17.18 -11.12
CA GLU A 67 9.03 17.31 -11.51
C GLU A 67 8.33 15.95 -11.51
N LEU A 68 8.92 14.93 -12.14
CA LEU A 68 8.36 13.59 -12.16
C LEU A 68 8.18 13.02 -10.74
N THR A 69 9.18 13.18 -9.87
CA THR A 69 9.12 12.77 -8.46
C THR A 69 8.00 13.51 -7.70
N ALA A 70 7.80 14.80 -7.95
CA ALA A 70 6.72 15.56 -7.35
C ALA A 70 5.32 15.10 -7.83
N VAL A 71 5.14 14.91 -9.14
CA VAL A 71 3.89 14.42 -9.73
C VAL A 71 3.56 13.02 -9.21
N TRP A 72 4.56 12.15 -9.12
CA TRP A 72 4.40 10.78 -8.65
C TRP A 72 4.05 10.70 -7.15
N ARG A 73 4.67 11.57 -6.34
CA ARG A 73 4.26 11.77 -4.93
C ARG A 73 2.80 12.18 -4.83
N GLU A 74 2.38 13.18 -5.59
CA GLU A 74 1.00 13.68 -5.59
C GLU A 74 -0.01 12.60 -6.02
N PHE A 75 0.33 11.80 -7.04
CA PHE A 75 -0.46 10.64 -7.46
C PHE A 75 -0.70 9.66 -6.30
N HIS A 76 0.36 9.26 -5.61
CA HIS A 76 0.26 8.35 -4.47
C HIS A 76 -0.50 8.97 -3.30
N LEU A 77 -0.29 10.26 -2.99
CA LEU A 77 -1.03 10.97 -1.95
C LEU A 77 -2.54 10.97 -2.22
N VAL A 78 -2.97 11.35 -3.43
CA VAL A 78 -4.40 11.36 -3.80
C VAL A 78 -4.98 9.95 -3.67
N LYS A 79 -4.25 8.93 -4.14
CA LYS A 79 -4.69 7.54 -4.08
C LYS A 79 -4.81 7.04 -2.63
N ALA A 80 -3.85 7.39 -1.77
CA ALA A 80 -3.88 7.08 -0.35
C ALA A 80 -5.07 7.74 0.36
N LEU A 81 -5.36 9.01 0.07
CA LEU A 81 -6.50 9.72 0.66
C LEU A 81 -7.83 9.04 0.32
N ILE A 82 -8.06 8.72 -0.96
CA ILE A 82 -9.31 8.07 -1.40
C ILE A 82 -9.39 6.64 -0.83
N ALA A 83 -8.28 5.89 -0.81
CA ALA A 83 -8.22 4.56 -0.23
C ALA A 83 -8.52 4.59 1.29
N GLY A 84 -8.04 5.60 2.01
CA GLY A 84 -8.36 5.81 3.42
C GLY A 84 -9.86 6.02 3.66
N LEU A 85 -10.50 6.84 2.84
CA LEU A 85 -11.96 7.02 2.88
C LEU A 85 -12.71 5.70 2.58
N LEU A 86 -12.23 4.92 1.62
CA LEU A 86 -12.79 3.61 1.27
C LEU A 86 -12.67 2.62 2.43
N VAL A 87 -11.51 2.55 3.09
CA VAL A 87 -11.29 1.73 4.29
C VAL A 87 -12.30 2.09 5.39
N LEU A 88 -12.49 3.38 5.68
CA LEU A 88 -13.47 3.83 6.67
C LEU A 88 -14.91 3.44 6.30
N ALA A 89 -15.29 3.61 5.03
CA ALA A 89 -16.61 3.20 4.53
C ALA A 89 -16.81 1.68 4.68
N LEU A 90 -15.81 0.87 4.31
CA LEU A 90 -15.87 -0.58 4.40
C LEU A 90 -15.87 -1.10 5.84
N MET A 91 -15.16 -0.45 6.77
CA MET A 91 -15.27 -0.73 8.20
C MET A 91 -16.69 -0.48 8.73
N GLY A 92 -17.31 0.63 8.30
CA GLY A 92 -18.69 0.96 8.59
C GLY A 92 -19.67 -0.08 8.03
N LEU A 93 -19.45 -0.52 6.79
CA LEU A 93 -20.26 -1.54 6.11
C LEU A 93 -20.13 -2.90 6.80
N ALA A 94 -18.91 -3.36 7.09
CA ALA A 94 -18.65 -4.62 7.81
C ALA A 94 -19.37 -4.63 9.17
N SER A 95 -19.29 -3.51 9.90
CA SER A 95 -19.99 -3.34 11.17
C SER A 95 -21.51 -3.38 11.01
N ALA A 96 -22.06 -2.76 9.97
CA ALA A 96 -23.50 -2.78 9.68
C ALA A 96 -23.99 -4.19 9.29
N VAL A 97 -23.23 -4.93 8.48
CA VAL A 97 -23.54 -6.33 8.13
C VAL A 97 -23.50 -7.21 9.38
N ARG A 98 -22.49 -7.05 10.25
CA ARG A 98 -22.39 -7.79 11.51
C ARG A 98 -23.59 -7.56 12.41
N ARG A 99 -23.99 -6.31 12.64
CA ARG A 99 -25.18 -5.97 13.45
C ARG A 99 -26.47 -6.57 12.88
N ARG A 100 -26.64 -6.54 11.55
CA ARG A 100 -27.80 -7.18 10.90
C ARG A 100 -27.81 -8.69 11.11
N MET A 101 -26.63 -9.31 11.10
CA MET A 101 -26.50 -10.74 11.33
C MET A 101 -26.83 -11.14 12.78
N GLU A 102 -26.43 -10.32 13.75
CA GLU A 102 -26.78 -10.52 15.17
C GLU A 102 -28.30 -10.48 15.40
N ALA A 103 -29.04 -9.68 14.62
CA ALA A 103 -30.50 -9.57 14.68
C ALA A 103 -31.27 -10.57 13.78
N ALA A 104 -30.58 -11.35 12.95
CA ALA A 104 -31.21 -12.20 11.93
C ALA A 104 -31.50 -13.62 12.42
N GLY A 105 -32.61 -14.20 11.94
CA GLY A 105 -32.91 -15.63 12.09
C GLY A 105 -31.94 -16.54 11.31
N ARG A 106 -31.97 -17.85 11.60
CA ARG A 106 -30.98 -18.84 11.11
C ARG A 106 -30.79 -18.83 9.58
N GLY A 107 -31.87 -18.72 8.80
CA GLY A 107 -31.80 -18.73 7.33
C GLY A 107 -31.05 -17.54 6.73
N ARG A 108 -31.35 -16.32 7.19
CA ARG A 108 -30.72 -15.08 6.67
C ARG A 108 -29.29 -14.87 7.19
N ARG A 109 -28.93 -15.53 8.29
CA ARG A 109 -27.59 -15.50 8.89
C ARG A 109 -26.49 -16.03 7.96
N ARG A 110 -26.75 -17.11 7.20
CA ARG A 110 -25.76 -17.66 6.26
C ARG A 110 -25.41 -16.67 5.14
N LEU A 111 -26.43 -16.04 4.54
CA LEU A 111 -26.23 -15.02 3.51
C LEU A 111 -25.45 -13.82 4.04
N LEU A 112 -25.79 -13.33 5.24
CA LEU A 112 -25.09 -12.21 5.86
C LEU A 112 -23.64 -12.54 6.23
N LEU A 113 -23.33 -13.81 6.56
CA LEU A 113 -21.96 -14.25 6.80
C LEU A 113 -21.12 -14.20 5.53
N VAL A 114 -21.68 -14.65 4.39
CA VAL A 114 -21.01 -14.54 3.08
C VAL A 114 -20.78 -13.08 2.72
N ALA A 115 -21.80 -12.22 2.87
CA ALA A 115 -21.67 -10.79 2.63
C ALA A 115 -20.62 -10.14 3.55
N TYR A 116 -20.56 -10.53 4.82
CA TYR A 116 -19.54 -10.06 5.75
C TYR A 116 -18.13 -10.46 5.29
N GLY A 117 -17.94 -11.74 4.91
CA GLY A 117 -16.67 -12.22 4.35
C GLY A 117 -16.23 -11.44 3.12
N ALA A 118 -17.14 -11.19 2.17
CA ALA A 118 -16.87 -10.40 0.97
C ALA A 118 -16.44 -8.96 1.30
N VAL A 119 -17.16 -8.29 2.22
CA VAL A 119 -16.81 -6.93 2.67
C VAL A 119 -15.46 -6.92 3.38
N VAL A 120 -15.12 -7.95 4.16
CA VAL A 120 -13.81 -8.08 4.81
C VAL A 120 -12.68 -8.23 3.78
N VAL A 121 -12.85 -9.07 2.76
CA VAL A 121 -11.84 -9.21 1.70
C VAL A 121 -11.65 -7.90 0.94
N TRP A 122 -12.75 -7.21 0.62
CA TRP A 122 -12.70 -5.89 -0.01
C TRP A 122 -12.00 -4.85 0.87
N LEU A 123 -12.29 -4.84 2.18
CA LEU A 123 -11.62 -3.98 3.16
C LEU A 123 -10.12 -4.23 3.20
N LEU A 124 -9.69 -5.50 3.20
CA LEU A 124 -8.27 -5.85 3.18
C LEU A 124 -7.60 -5.41 1.89
N GLY A 125 -8.26 -5.57 0.73
CA GLY A 125 -7.76 -5.04 -0.54
C GLY A 125 -7.60 -3.51 -0.52
N ALA A 126 -8.60 -2.78 -0.03
CA ALA A 126 -8.54 -1.33 0.12
C ALA A 126 -7.42 -0.89 1.09
N LEU A 127 -7.22 -1.64 2.18
CA LEU A 127 -6.13 -1.41 3.13
C LEU A 127 -4.77 -1.62 2.47
N THR A 128 -4.57 -2.70 1.71
CA THR A 128 -3.32 -2.93 0.96
C THR A 128 -3.04 -1.78 0.00
N VAL A 129 -4.05 -1.30 -0.73
CA VAL A 129 -3.89 -0.13 -1.60
C VAL A 129 -3.50 1.10 -0.80
N LEU A 130 -4.14 1.37 0.34
CA LEU A 130 -3.77 2.48 1.22
C LEU A 130 -2.30 2.39 1.63
N LEU A 131 -1.85 1.25 2.17
CA LEU A 131 -0.48 1.09 2.67
C LEU A 131 0.56 1.26 1.56
N ALA A 132 0.34 0.66 0.38
CA ALA A 132 1.23 0.79 -0.76
C ALA A 132 1.33 2.25 -1.26
N ASN A 133 0.24 3.02 -1.19
CA ASN A 133 0.26 4.41 -1.62
C ASN A 133 0.80 5.37 -0.56
N VAL A 134 0.66 5.07 0.73
CA VAL A 134 1.39 5.80 1.78
C VAL A 134 2.90 5.59 1.61
N GLN A 135 3.32 4.36 1.32
CA GLN A 135 4.71 4.03 1.04
C GLN A 135 5.26 4.81 -0.17
N GLY A 136 4.58 4.75 -1.32
CA GLY A 136 4.99 5.49 -2.53
C GLY A 136 4.98 7.01 -2.36
N ALA A 137 4.09 7.56 -1.53
CA ALA A 137 4.08 8.99 -1.22
C ALA A 137 5.20 9.41 -0.26
N ALA A 138 5.59 8.54 0.67
CA ALA A 138 6.64 8.81 1.65
C ALA A 138 8.05 8.76 1.05
N ALA A 139 8.24 7.91 0.04
CA ALA A 139 9.50 7.73 -0.68
C ALA A 139 9.25 7.77 -2.20
N PRO A 140 8.97 8.97 -2.75
CA PRO A 140 8.54 9.12 -4.13
C PRO A 140 9.66 8.90 -5.13
N PHE A 141 10.92 9.14 -4.77
CA PHE A 141 12.03 9.01 -5.70
C PHE A 141 12.39 7.54 -5.95
N ALA A 142 12.43 6.72 -4.90
CA ALA A 142 12.53 5.28 -4.99
C ALA A 142 11.32 4.68 -5.74
N SER A 143 10.14 5.25 -5.57
CA SER A 143 8.95 4.85 -6.33
C SER A 143 9.07 5.19 -7.82
N VAL A 144 9.61 6.36 -8.19
CA VAL A 144 9.92 6.69 -9.60
C VAL A 144 10.99 5.76 -10.16
N ALA A 145 12.05 5.45 -9.38
CA ALA A 145 13.08 4.52 -9.80
C ALA A 145 12.54 3.10 -10.05
N SER A 146 11.47 2.70 -9.36
CA SER A 146 10.79 1.41 -9.61
C SER A 146 10.08 1.31 -10.96
N LEU A 147 9.92 2.42 -11.68
CA LEU A 147 9.42 2.45 -13.07
C LEU A 147 10.51 2.07 -14.08
N LEU A 148 11.79 2.07 -13.69
CA LEU A 148 12.86 1.69 -14.60
C LEU A 148 12.79 0.19 -14.92
N PRO A 149 12.99 -0.21 -16.18
CA PRO A 149 12.88 -1.61 -16.59
C PRO A 149 13.92 -2.47 -15.86
N PRO A 150 13.51 -3.47 -15.06
CA PRO A 150 14.44 -4.31 -14.33
C PRO A 150 15.27 -5.16 -15.30
N GLY A 151 16.60 -5.00 -15.27
CA GLY A 151 17.56 -5.86 -15.97
C GLY A 151 17.53 -5.83 -17.50
N HIS A 152 16.76 -4.93 -18.14
CA HIS A 152 16.64 -4.82 -19.60
C HIS A 152 16.97 -3.42 -20.12
N ALA A 153 17.61 -2.59 -19.30
CA ALA A 153 18.10 -1.29 -19.73
C ALA A 153 19.08 -1.47 -20.91
N SER A 154 18.76 -0.83 -22.04
CA SER A 154 19.58 -0.83 -23.24
C SER A 154 20.22 0.55 -23.46
N GLY A 155 21.37 0.57 -24.13
CA GLY A 155 22.05 1.82 -24.48
C GLY A 155 22.47 2.65 -23.27
N GLU A 156 22.22 3.96 -23.36
CA GLU A 156 22.66 4.99 -22.41
C GLU A 156 22.16 4.75 -20.98
N LEU A 157 20.92 4.30 -20.83
CA LEU A 157 20.34 3.99 -19.51
C LEU A 157 21.14 2.92 -18.75
N SER A 158 21.66 1.91 -19.47
CA SER A 158 22.47 0.85 -18.86
C SER A 158 23.78 1.40 -18.27
N GLY A 159 24.39 2.38 -18.97
CA GLY A 159 25.57 3.10 -18.50
C GLY A 159 25.28 3.89 -17.23
N VAL A 160 24.21 4.68 -17.22
CA VAL A 160 23.76 5.48 -16.07
C VAL A 160 23.44 4.59 -14.86
N LEU A 161 22.73 3.47 -15.06
CA LEU A 161 22.47 2.51 -13.99
C LEU A 161 23.74 1.86 -13.46
N GLY A 162 24.72 1.58 -14.33
CA GLY A 162 26.03 1.08 -13.93
C GLY A 162 26.84 2.08 -13.11
N GLU A 163 26.77 3.37 -13.44
CA GLU A 163 27.36 4.46 -12.64
C GLU A 163 26.67 4.60 -11.29
N LEU A 164 25.34 4.57 -11.28
CA LEU A 164 24.54 4.64 -10.07
C LEU A 164 24.85 3.49 -9.11
N ARG A 165 24.97 2.26 -9.61
CA ARG A 165 25.39 1.08 -8.83
C ARG A 165 26.76 1.29 -8.19
N ARG A 166 27.76 1.70 -8.97
CA ARG A 166 29.12 1.98 -8.46
C ARG A 166 29.12 3.08 -7.39
N ALA A 167 28.33 4.14 -7.58
CA ALA A 167 28.21 5.23 -6.62
C ALA A 167 27.56 4.78 -5.30
N VAL A 168 26.57 3.87 -5.37
CA VAL A 168 25.95 3.25 -4.19
C VAL A 168 26.93 2.30 -3.47
N GLU A 169 27.68 1.49 -4.20
CA GLU A 169 28.65 0.51 -3.65
C GLU A 169 29.80 1.16 -2.89
N VAL A 170 30.40 2.21 -3.46
CA VAL A 170 31.54 2.91 -2.85
C VAL A 170 31.13 3.66 -1.58
N GLY A 171 29.83 3.90 -1.39
CA GLY A 171 29.31 4.86 -0.41
C GLY A 171 29.56 6.27 -0.94
N ALA A 172 28.49 7.00 -1.26
CA ALA A 172 28.56 8.26 -1.99
C ALA A 172 29.66 9.19 -1.41
N PRO A 173 30.67 9.59 -2.20
CA PRO A 173 31.84 10.32 -1.69
C PRO A 173 31.55 11.79 -1.31
N SER A 174 30.30 12.27 -1.40
CA SER A 174 29.96 13.66 -1.13
C SER A 174 29.06 13.81 0.12
N PRO A 175 29.46 14.64 1.10
CA PRO A 175 28.59 15.13 2.17
C PRO A 175 27.38 15.95 1.66
N ALA A 176 27.32 16.23 0.36
CA ALA A 176 26.33 17.08 -0.30
C ALA A 176 25.23 16.31 -1.08
N GLY A 177 25.22 14.97 -1.06
CA GLY A 177 24.09 14.16 -1.54
C GLY A 177 23.85 14.24 -3.05
N GLY A 178 24.54 13.42 -3.83
CA GLY A 178 24.15 13.17 -5.23
C GLY A 178 22.94 12.24 -5.35
N ILE A 179 22.38 12.11 -6.55
CA ILE A 179 21.25 11.22 -6.87
C ILE A 179 21.39 9.81 -6.28
N ALA A 180 22.60 9.23 -6.28
CA ALA A 180 22.85 7.90 -5.69
C ALA A 180 22.54 7.86 -4.19
N SER A 181 22.96 8.88 -3.44
CA SER A 181 22.73 8.99 -2.00
C SER A 181 21.27 9.27 -1.69
N GLU A 182 20.62 10.14 -2.47
CA GLU A 182 19.20 10.44 -2.31
C GLU A 182 18.35 9.22 -2.62
N LEU A 183 18.66 8.48 -3.70
CA LEU A 183 17.97 7.23 -4.04
C LEU A 183 18.14 6.20 -2.94
N LEU A 184 19.35 6.02 -2.40
CA LEU A 184 19.59 5.09 -1.31
C LEU A 184 18.81 5.45 -0.05
N GLY A 185 18.79 6.74 0.32
CA GLY A 185 18.03 7.25 1.45
C GLY A 185 16.52 7.06 1.27
N ASP A 186 16.00 7.40 0.09
CA ASP A 186 14.58 7.26 -0.23
C ASP A 186 14.17 5.77 -0.33
N PHE A 187 15.02 4.91 -0.89
CA PHE A 187 14.80 3.46 -0.94
C PHE A 187 14.78 2.83 0.47
N THR A 188 15.68 3.29 1.33
CA THR A 188 15.70 2.89 2.75
C THR A 188 14.41 3.31 3.45
N LEU A 189 13.95 4.54 3.22
CA LEU A 189 12.67 5.05 3.75
C LEU A 189 11.47 4.26 3.19
N TYR A 190 11.47 3.95 1.89
CA TYR A 190 10.44 3.18 1.21
C TYR A 190 10.20 1.84 1.89
N HIS A 191 11.27 1.10 2.21
CA HIS A 191 11.16 -0.18 2.91
C HIS A 191 10.87 -0.02 4.41
N ALA A 192 11.43 0.98 5.08
CA ALA A 192 11.16 1.26 6.49
C ALA A 192 9.66 1.56 6.74
N VAL A 193 9.05 2.42 5.90
CA VAL A 193 7.63 2.78 6.01
C VAL A 193 6.74 1.55 5.88
N PHE A 194 6.99 0.70 4.88
CA PHE A 194 6.20 -0.53 4.72
C PHE A 194 6.45 -1.53 5.85
N ALA A 195 7.69 -1.67 6.33
CA ALA A 195 8.00 -2.52 7.47
C ALA A 195 7.15 -2.13 8.70
N VAL A 196 7.09 -0.84 9.03
CA VAL A 196 6.30 -0.34 10.16
C VAL A 196 4.79 -0.50 9.92
N LEU A 197 4.28 -0.07 8.76
CA LEU A 197 2.85 -0.16 8.45
C LEU A 197 2.35 -1.61 8.40
N GLY A 198 3.14 -2.49 7.80
CA GLY A 198 2.90 -3.93 7.74
C GLY A 198 2.93 -4.57 9.13
N ALA A 199 3.90 -4.21 9.98
CA ALA A 199 3.97 -4.71 11.36
C ALA A 199 2.73 -4.31 12.16
N VAL A 200 2.38 -3.02 12.16
CA VAL A 200 1.21 -2.51 12.89
C VAL A 200 -0.07 -3.18 12.42
N THR A 201 -0.27 -3.27 11.09
CA THR A 201 -1.44 -3.93 10.50
C THR A 201 -1.48 -5.42 10.83
N GLY A 202 -0.35 -6.11 10.67
CA GLY A 202 -0.20 -7.53 10.95
C GLY A 202 -0.52 -7.86 12.41
N VAL A 203 0.09 -7.14 13.35
CA VAL A 203 -0.17 -7.29 14.80
C VAL A 203 -1.63 -7.01 15.11
N ALA A 204 -2.23 -5.96 14.55
CA ALA A 204 -3.63 -5.64 14.79
C ALA A 204 -4.57 -6.77 14.30
N LEU A 205 -4.36 -7.29 13.09
CA LEU A 205 -5.18 -8.36 12.51
C LEU A 205 -5.01 -9.69 13.26
N VAL A 206 -3.77 -10.08 13.60
CA VAL A 206 -3.50 -11.28 14.42
C VAL A 206 -4.12 -11.14 15.81
N SER A 207 -4.03 -9.96 16.43
CA SER A 207 -4.66 -9.70 17.73
C SER A 207 -6.18 -9.86 17.66
N LEU A 208 -6.82 -9.39 16.58
CA LEU A 208 -8.25 -9.60 16.35
C LEU A 208 -8.59 -11.08 16.17
N ALA A 209 -7.79 -11.83 15.41
CA ALA A 209 -7.96 -13.26 15.20
C ALA A 209 -7.82 -14.06 16.51
N VAL A 210 -6.76 -13.81 17.28
CA VAL A 210 -6.51 -14.43 18.60
C VAL A 210 -7.65 -14.11 19.56
N ARG A 211 -8.09 -12.85 19.60
CA ARG A 211 -9.23 -12.43 20.44
C ARG A 211 -10.52 -13.16 20.07
N ALA A 212 -10.77 -13.43 18.79
CA ALA A 212 -11.93 -14.20 18.33
C ALA A 212 -11.88 -15.65 18.85
N VAL A 213 -10.71 -16.30 18.74
CA VAL A 213 -10.48 -17.66 19.27
C VAL A 213 -10.66 -17.68 20.80
N TRP A 214 -10.05 -16.73 21.50
CA TRP A 214 -10.11 -16.63 22.95
C TRP A 214 -11.55 -16.45 23.46
N ARG A 215 -12.33 -15.56 22.82
CA ARG A 215 -13.75 -15.37 23.14
C ARG A 215 -14.55 -16.65 22.89
N ARG A 216 -14.30 -17.35 21.79
CA ARG A 216 -14.97 -18.62 21.48
C ARG A 216 -14.68 -19.68 22.54
N TRP A 217 -13.43 -19.76 23.01
CA TRP A 217 -12.99 -20.69 24.05
C TRP A 217 -13.64 -20.39 25.40
N ARG A 218 -13.65 -19.13 25.86
CA ARG A 218 -14.31 -18.74 27.13
C ARG A 218 -15.82 -19.00 27.16
N LEU A 219 -16.46 -19.00 26.00
CA LEU A 219 -17.90 -19.28 25.89
C LEU A 219 -18.21 -20.78 25.75
N ARG A 220 -17.19 -21.66 25.65
CA ARG A 220 -17.38 -23.12 25.70
C ARG A 220 -17.89 -23.48 27.09
N GLY A 221 -19.14 -23.94 27.18
CA GLY A 221 -19.83 -24.26 28.44
C GLY A 221 -20.87 -23.24 28.90
N SER A 222 -20.99 -22.08 28.23
CA SER A 222 -22.05 -21.11 28.50
C SER A 222 -23.23 -21.29 27.53
N ALA A 223 -24.46 -21.01 27.98
CA ALA A 223 -25.66 -21.01 27.11
C ALA A 223 -25.68 -19.85 26.08
N ARG A 224 -24.66 -18.97 26.07
CA ARG A 224 -24.59 -17.82 25.15
C ARG A 224 -24.17 -18.28 23.75
N SER A 225 -24.87 -17.77 22.73
CA SER A 225 -24.53 -18.03 21.32
C SER A 225 -23.14 -17.46 20.99
N ALA A 226 -22.28 -18.26 20.38
CA ALA A 226 -20.96 -17.82 19.91
C ALA A 226 -21.10 -16.78 18.78
N ASP A 227 -20.14 -15.84 18.72
CA ASP A 227 -20.05 -14.81 17.67
C ASP A 227 -20.06 -15.48 16.28
N PRO A 228 -21.04 -15.21 15.40
CA PRO A 228 -21.11 -15.80 14.07
C PRO A 228 -19.89 -15.55 13.18
N THR A 229 -19.19 -14.44 13.39
CA THR A 229 -18.07 -14.04 12.54
C THR A 229 -16.74 -14.65 12.96
N TRP A 230 -16.69 -15.40 14.08
CA TRP A 230 -15.44 -15.86 14.67
C TRP A 230 -14.55 -16.60 13.66
N LEU A 231 -15.14 -17.48 12.83
CA LEU A 231 -14.37 -18.26 11.86
C LEU A 231 -13.72 -17.34 10.81
N VAL A 232 -14.47 -16.38 10.27
CA VAL A 232 -13.95 -15.38 9.31
C VAL A 232 -12.85 -14.54 9.96
N GLN A 233 -13.06 -14.09 11.20
CA GLN A 233 -12.05 -13.31 11.93
C GLN A 233 -10.78 -14.12 12.16
N THR A 234 -10.90 -15.38 12.61
CA THR A 234 -9.75 -16.24 12.87
C THR A 234 -9.01 -16.59 11.60
N THR A 235 -9.70 -16.99 10.53
CA THR A 235 -9.04 -17.43 9.29
C THR A 235 -8.55 -16.26 8.46
N VAL A 236 -9.41 -15.30 8.13
CA VAL A 236 -9.08 -14.23 7.19
C VAL A 236 -8.18 -13.19 7.84
N TYR A 237 -8.47 -12.71 9.05
CA TYR A 237 -7.56 -11.79 9.73
C TYR A 237 -6.27 -12.47 10.19
N GLY A 238 -6.34 -13.74 10.61
CA GLY A 238 -5.14 -14.51 10.96
C GLY A 238 -4.19 -14.66 9.77
N ALA A 239 -4.72 -15.10 8.62
CA ALA A 239 -3.93 -15.26 7.39
C ALA A 239 -3.40 -13.92 6.86
N ALA A 240 -4.27 -12.91 6.72
CA ALA A 240 -3.84 -11.58 6.26
C ALA A 240 -2.83 -10.95 7.23
N GLY A 241 -3.05 -11.08 8.54
CA GLY A 241 -2.12 -10.61 9.55
C GLY A 241 -0.76 -11.28 9.46
N GLY A 242 -0.72 -12.61 9.30
CA GLY A 242 0.51 -13.36 9.07
C GLY A 242 1.26 -12.91 7.81
N ILE A 243 0.53 -12.71 6.70
CA ILE A 243 1.12 -12.20 5.44
C ILE A 243 1.76 -10.83 5.67
N PHE A 244 1.05 -9.88 6.31
CA PHE A 244 1.61 -8.55 6.59
C PHE A 244 2.84 -8.60 7.50
N LEU A 245 2.89 -9.50 8.48
CA LEU A 245 4.06 -9.69 9.33
C LEU A 245 5.26 -10.25 8.54
N VAL A 246 5.03 -11.22 7.66
CA VAL A 246 6.09 -11.76 6.78
C VAL A 246 6.62 -10.68 5.84
N LEU A 247 5.74 -9.93 5.19
CA LEU A 247 6.14 -8.84 4.30
C LEU A 247 6.86 -7.72 5.09
N SER A 248 6.40 -7.42 6.30
CA SER A 248 7.07 -6.45 7.19
C SER A 248 8.49 -6.89 7.54
N LEU A 249 8.68 -8.17 7.88
CA LEU A 249 10.01 -8.71 8.18
C LEU A 249 10.93 -8.67 6.96
N ALA A 250 10.42 -9.01 5.78
CA ALA A 250 11.18 -8.90 4.53
C ALA A 250 11.62 -7.46 4.26
N ASN A 251 10.73 -6.48 4.45
CA ASN A 251 11.04 -5.07 4.29
C ASN A 251 11.99 -4.54 5.38
N ALA A 252 11.90 -5.05 6.61
CA ALA A 252 12.84 -4.71 7.68
C ALA A 252 14.27 -5.18 7.35
N SER A 253 14.42 -6.36 6.73
CA SER A 253 15.71 -6.85 6.24
C SER A 253 16.32 -5.88 5.21
N THR A 254 15.52 -5.45 4.23
CA THR A 254 15.95 -4.46 3.23
C THR A 254 16.25 -3.09 3.85
N TRP A 255 15.46 -2.66 4.83
CA TRP A 255 15.72 -1.41 5.56
C TRP A 255 17.06 -1.45 6.31
N VAL A 256 17.40 -2.56 6.97
CA VAL A 256 18.67 -2.73 7.72
C VAL A 256 19.86 -2.86 6.77
N HIS A 257 19.67 -3.51 5.61
CA HIS A 257 20.71 -3.72 4.61
C HIS A 257 20.25 -3.23 3.22
N PRO A 258 20.16 -1.90 3.00
CA PRO A 258 19.54 -1.34 1.80
C PRO A 258 20.43 -1.44 0.56
N VAL A 259 21.76 -1.38 0.72
CA VAL A 259 22.70 -1.37 -0.41
C VAL A 259 22.59 -2.62 -1.29
N PRO A 260 22.70 -3.87 -0.77
CA PRO A 260 22.58 -5.06 -1.62
C PRO A 260 21.25 -5.17 -2.35
N ALA A 261 20.15 -4.80 -1.68
CA ALA A 261 18.81 -4.83 -2.26
C ALA A 261 18.62 -3.77 -3.35
N LEU A 262 19.16 -2.56 -3.14
CA LEU A 262 19.13 -1.50 -4.14
C LEU A 262 19.93 -1.92 -5.38
N LEU A 263 21.15 -2.45 -5.20
CA LEU A 263 21.98 -2.93 -6.31
C LEU A 263 21.25 -4.02 -7.12
N ALA A 264 20.62 -4.99 -6.44
CA ALA A 264 19.80 -6.00 -7.09
C ALA A 264 18.63 -5.40 -7.90
N SER A 265 17.94 -4.40 -7.33
CA SER A 265 16.84 -3.72 -8.03
C SER A 265 17.28 -2.94 -9.28
N LEU A 266 18.52 -2.41 -9.28
CA LEU A 266 19.12 -1.73 -10.41
C LEU A 266 19.69 -2.71 -11.46
N GLY A 267 19.56 -4.03 -11.26
CA GLY A 267 20.06 -5.08 -12.16
C GLY A 267 21.46 -5.59 -11.83
N GLY A 268 21.94 -5.39 -10.60
CA GLY A 268 23.16 -6.03 -10.09
C GLY A 268 22.91 -7.50 -9.74
N SER A 269 23.79 -8.38 -10.19
CA SER A 269 23.84 -9.80 -9.82
C SER A 269 24.96 -10.07 -8.83
#